data_AF-A0A418URC9-F1
#
_entry.id   AF-A0A418URC9-F1
#
_cell.length_a   1.000
_cell.length_b   1.000
_cell.length_c   1.000
_cell.angle_alpha   90.00
_cell.angle_beta   90.00
_cell.angle_gamma   90.00
#
_symmetry.space_group_name_H-M   'P 1'
#
loop_
_entity.id
_entity.type
_entity.pdbx_description
1 polymer ?
#
loop_
_entity_poly.entity_id
_entity_poly.type
_entity_poly.pdbx_seq_one_letter_code
_entity_poly.pdbx_strand_id
1 'polypeptide(L)'
;MVVVERRVRRWSWGRRIVGAVVVMVLLLWGYAGCVRALENRDGIPADWAIFLGSYDSEVFPDPVETTEQTCTEDLPCRWAVTSDTAVVMMFDDQRDACRAAQTLPATVRQDWIAVRFTPGALTVKQRNDLMAHFANYNRDPDGDFADDLGSWLPWVVRTCS
;
A
#
# COMPACT_ATOMS: atom_id res chain seq x y z
N MET A 1 38.58 54.30 -16.51
CA MET A 1 37.93 53.69 -15.31
C MET A 1 36.62 53.00 -15.74
N VAL A 2 36.65 51.78 -16.29
CA VAL A 2 35.41 51.06 -16.72
C VAL A 2 35.46 49.54 -16.44
N VAL A 3 36.57 49.02 -15.88
CA VAL A 3 36.81 47.57 -15.80
C VAL A 3 36.33 46.95 -14.47
N VAL A 4 36.01 47.77 -13.46
CA VAL A 4 35.73 47.28 -12.09
C VAL A 4 34.26 46.87 -11.90
N GLU A 5 33.31 47.39 -12.69
CA GLU A 5 31.87 47.16 -12.48
C GLU A 5 31.35 45.78 -12.92
N ARG A 6 32.04 45.06 -13.82
CA ARG A 6 31.54 43.76 -14.31
C ARG A 6 31.76 42.59 -13.35
N ARG A 7 32.65 42.71 -12.35
CA ARG A 7 32.91 41.61 -11.39
C ARG A 7 31.82 41.49 -10.33
N VAL A 8 31.18 42.59 -9.94
CA VAL A 8 30.19 42.60 -8.85
C VAL A 8 28.89 41.90 -9.28
N ARG A 9 28.50 42.04 -10.55
CA ARG A 9 27.25 41.47 -11.08
C ARG A 9 27.31 39.94 -11.26
N ARG A 10 28.49 39.37 -11.52
CA ARG A 10 28.69 37.93 -11.71
C ARG A 10 28.67 37.15 -10.38
N TRP A 11 29.01 37.81 -9.28
CA TRP A 11 29.04 37.20 -7.94
C TRP A 11 27.65 37.08 -7.31
N SER A 12 26.72 38.00 -7.61
CA SER A 12 25.34 37.92 -7.11
C SER A 12 24.51 36.85 -7.81
N TRP A 13 24.79 36.56 -9.09
CA TRP A 13 24.12 35.50 -9.84
C TRP A 13 24.52 34.10 -9.37
N GLY A 14 25.80 33.89 -9.04
CA GLY A 14 26.27 32.61 -8.49
C GLY A 14 25.57 32.24 -7.18
N ARG A 15 25.36 33.21 -6.29
CA ARG A 15 24.64 33.00 -5.02
C ARG A 15 23.16 32.61 -5.22
N ARG A 16 22.50 33.17 -6.24
CA ARG A 16 21.10 32.84 -6.55
C ARG A 16 20.95 31.42 -7.10
N ILE A 17 21.87 31.00 -7.97
CA ILE A 17 21.89 29.64 -8.53
C ILE A 17 22.16 28.62 -7.43
N VAL A 18 23.15 28.88 -6.57
CA VAL A 18 23.46 27.99 -5.43
C VAL A 18 22.27 27.90 -4.48
N GLY A 19 21.61 29.02 -4.14
CA GLY A 19 20.41 29.00 -3.32
C GLY A 19 19.26 28.19 -3.93
N ALA A 20 18.99 28.36 -5.23
CA ALA A 20 17.95 27.62 -5.93
C ALA A 20 18.23 26.11 -5.97
N VAL A 21 19.47 25.70 -6.22
CA VAL A 21 19.87 24.28 -6.24
C VAL A 21 19.72 23.65 -4.85
N VAL A 22 20.15 24.33 -3.79
CA VAL A 22 20.03 23.80 -2.41
C VAL A 22 18.56 23.60 -2.02
N VAL A 23 17.70 24.58 -2.31
CA VAL A 23 16.25 24.46 -2.04
C VAL A 23 15.64 23.31 -2.85
N MET A 24 16.01 23.17 -4.12
CA MET A 24 15.49 22.09 -4.97
C MET A 24 15.93 20.71 -4.47
N VAL A 25 17.19 20.57 -4.05
CA VAL A 25 17.71 19.32 -3.47
C VAL A 25 16.98 18.99 -2.16
N LEU A 26 16.79 19.97 -1.27
CA LEU A 26 16.04 19.78 -0.02
C LEU A 26 14.59 19.36 -0.27
N LEU A 27 13.92 19.98 -1.25
CA LEU A 27 12.56 19.61 -1.64
C LEU A 27 12.49 18.20 -2.22
N LEU A 28 13.44 17.82 -3.08
CA LEU A 28 13.48 16.48 -3.67
C LEU A 28 13.77 15.40 -2.61
N TRP A 29 14.67 15.68 -1.66
CA TRP A 29 14.94 14.77 -0.54
C TRP A 29 13.77 14.68 0.43
N GLY A 30 13.15 15.81 0.77
CA GLY A 30 11.93 15.83 1.59
C GLY A 30 10.77 15.08 0.91
N TYR A 31 10.61 15.25 -0.40
CA TYR A 31 9.61 14.54 -1.20
C TYR A 31 9.90 13.03 -1.24
N ALA A 32 11.13 12.61 -1.54
CA ALA A 32 11.50 11.20 -1.55
C ALA A 32 11.38 10.55 -0.17
N GLY A 33 11.69 11.30 0.90
CA GLY A 33 11.47 10.88 2.29
C GLY A 33 9.99 10.75 2.63
N CYS A 34 9.14 11.70 2.19
CA CYS A 34 7.69 11.60 2.35
C CYS A 34 7.10 10.44 1.55
N VAL A 35 7.51 10.22 0.30
CA VAL A 35 7.06 9.08 -0.50
C VAL A 35 7.46 7.77 0.17
N ARG A 36 8.71 7.67 0.66
CA ARG A 36 9.13 6.51 1.45
C ARG A 36 8.37 6.36 2.75
N ALA A 37 8.05 7.44 3.46
CA ALA A 37 7.27 7.37 4.70
C ALA A 37 5.80 6.99 4.47
N LEU A 38 5.24 7.35 3.30
CA LEU A 38 3.92 6.89 2.86
C LEU A 38 3.96 5.42 2.40
N GLU A 39 5.07 4.96 1.79
CA GLU A 39 5.34 3.54 1.51
C GLU A 39 5.61 2.75 2.81
N ASN A 40 6.22 3.39 3.82
CA ASN A 40 6.36 2.90 5.19
C ASN A 40 5.04 3.11 5.95
N ARG A 41 3.94 2.52 5.45
CA ARG A 41 2.78 2.17 6.29
C ARG A 41 3.27 1.16 7.34
N ASP A 42 3.99 1.65 8.34
CA ASP A 42 4.40 0.93 9.53
C ASP A 42 3.16 0.69 10.39
N GLY A 43 2.86 -0.58 10.64
CA GLY A 43 1.84 -0.98 11.59
C GLY A 43 0.46 -1.09 10.98
N ILE A 44 0.20 -2.20 10.29
CA ILE A 44 -1.11 -2.83 10.37
C ILE A 44 -0.93 -3.98 11.38
N PRO A 45 -1.21 -3.72 12.67
CA PRO A 45 -0.85 -4.63 13.77
C PRO A 45 -1.65 -5.95 13.76
N ALA A 46 -1.29 -6.83 14.70
CA ALA A 46 -2.05 -8.04 15.05
C ALA A 46 -3.53 -7.76 15.43
N ASP A 47 -3.92 -6.50 15.60
CA ASP A 47 -5.30 -6.06 15.77
C ASP A 47 -6.16 -6.33 14.53
N TRP A 48 -5.57 -6.55 13.35
CA TRP A 48 -6.32 -6.94 12.16
C TRP A 48 -6.94 -8.33 12.23
N ALA A 49 -6.26 -9.30 12.85
CA ALA A 49 -6.86 -10.60 13.10
C ALA A 49 -8.09 -10.44 14.02
N ILE A 50 -7.96 -9.61 15.06
CA ILE A 50 -9.05 -9.29 16.00
C ILE A 50 -10.18 -8.54 15.28
N PHE A 51 -9.85 -7.57 14.42
CA PHE A 51 -10.80 -6.79 13.64
C PHE A 51 -11.61 -7.68 12.69
N LEU A 52 -10.92 -8.52 11.90
CA LEU A 52 -11.56 -9.46 10.98
C LEU A 52 -12.48 -10.44 11.71
N GLY A 53 -12.08 -10.90 12.91
CA GLY A 53 -12.89 -11.80 13.73
C GLY A 53 -14.07 -11.13 14.42
N SER A 54 -13.96 -9.82 14.69
CA SER A 54 -15.00 -9.03 15.33
C SER A 54 -16.08 -8.51 14.38
N TYR A 55 -15.77 -8.34 13.09
CA TYR A 55 -16.68 -7.72 12.13
C TYR A 55 -17.77 -8.67 11.64
N ASP A 56 -17.39 -9.91 11.27
CA ASP A 56 -18.35 -10.91 10.78
C ASP A 56 -17.83 -12.33 11.03
N SER A 57 -18.10 -12.81 12.25
CA SER A 57 -17.74 -14.18 12.65
C SER A 57 -18.44 -15.26 11.83
N GLU A 58 -19.49 -14.93 11.05
CA GLU A 58 -20.13 -15.89 10.15
C GLU A 58 -19.32 -16.10 8.86
N VAL A 59 -18.56 -15.09 8.42
CA VAL A 59 -17.80 -15.11 7.16
C VAL A 59 -16.31 -15.36 7.39
N PHE A 60 -15.75 -14.94 8.52
CA PHE A 60 -14.34 -15.13 8.87
C PHE A 60 -14.18 -15.54 10.35
N PRO A 61 -14.66 -16.75 10.73
CA PRO A 61 -14.64 -17.23 12.11
C PRO A 61 -13.22 -17.49 12.63
N ASP A 62 -13.02 -17.28 13.92
CA ASP A 62 -11.81 -17.68 14.66
C ASP A 62 -10.48 -17.37 13.96
N PRO A 63 -10.25 -16.11 13.54
CA PRO A 63 -9.03 -15.76 12.83
C PRO A 63 -7.80 -15.91 13.72
N VAL A 64 -6.77 -16.54 13.16
CA VAL A 64 -5.47 -16.75 13.80
C VAL A 64 -4.38 -16.11 12.96
N GLU A 65 -3.50 -15.38 13.62
CA GLU A 65 -2.29 -14.82 13.01
C GLU A 65 -1.36 -15.98 12.60
N THR A 66 -0.98 -16.03 11.32
CA THR A 66 -0.23 -17.14 10.70
C THR A 66 0.87 -16.62 9.77
N THR A 67 1.39 -15.43 10.03
CA THR A 67 2.39 -14.75 9.20
C THR A 67 3.65 -15.58 9.06
N GLU A 68 4.22 -16.07 10.16
CA GLU A 68 5.47 -16.85 10.12
C GLU A 68 5.36 -18.16 9.32
N GLN A 69 4.14 -18.70 9.18
CA GLN A 69 3.87 -19.97 8.51
C GLN A 69 3.48 -19.77 7.04
N THR A 70 2.77 -18.68 6.75
CA THR A 70 2.21 -18.39 5.41
C THR A 70 3.18 -17.54 4.59
N CYS A 71 3.80 -16.54 5.22
CA CYS A 71 4.73 -15.64 4.57
C CYS A 71 6.13 -16.26 4.57
N THR A 72 6.62 -16.54 3.38
CA THR A 72 7.91 -17.21 3.14
C THR A 72 8.70 -16.41 2.12
N GLU A 73 9.95 -16.80 1.83
CA GLU A 73 10.75 -16.12 0.80
C GLU A 73 10.08 -16.16 -0.59
N ASP A 74 9.36 -17.25 -0.91
CA ASP A 74 8.64 -17.42 -2.17
C ASP A 74 7.29 -16.69 -2.21
N LEU A 75 6.76 -16.34 -1.03
CA LEU A 75 5.51 -15.60 -0.85
C LEU A 75 5.75 -14.51 0.20
N PRO A 76 6.43 -13.40 -0.18
CA PRO A 76 6.93 -12.39 0.76
C PRO A 76 5.79 -11.45 1.21
N CYS A 77 4.74 -12.02 1.80
CA CYS A 77 3.73 -11.22 2.47
C CYS A 77 4.28 -10.64 3.77
N ARG A 78 3.71 -9.50 4.17
CA ARG A 78 4.06 -8.81 5.39
C ARG A 78 3.34 -9.41 6.60
N TRP A 79 2.07 -9.77 6.40
CA TRP A 79 1.26 -10.45 7.40
C TRP A 79 0.28 -11.41 6.74
N ALA A 80 -0.11 -12.44 7.50
CA ALA A 80 -1.15 -13.37 7.10
C ALA A 80 -2.05 -13.74 8.29
N VAL A 81 -3.35 -13.83 8.02
CA VAL A 81 -4.36 -14.29 8.96
C VAL A 81 -5.13 -15.42 8.33
N THR A 82 -5.28 -16.52 9.06
CA THR A 82 -6.01 -17.71 8.61
C THR A 82 -7.26 -17.88 9.44
N SER A 83 -8.34 -18.28 8.76
CA SER A 83 -9.61 -18.74 9.33
C SER A 83 -10.01 -20.03 8.62
N ASP A 84 -11.01 -20.73 9.12
CA ASP A 84 -11.61 -21.89 8.46
C ASP A 84 -12.11 -21.57 7.04
N THR A 85 -12.49 -20.32 6.77
CA THR A 85 -13.11 -19.91 5.51
C THR A 85 -12.13 -19.35 4.48
N ALA A 86 -11.04 -18.72 4.91
CA ALA A 86 -10.04 -18.13 4.03
C ALA A 86 -8.71 -17.82 4.75
N VAL A 87 -7.66 -17.62 3.94
CA VAL A 87 -6.38 -17.04 4.35
C VAL A 87 -6.24 -15.67 3.70
N VAL A 88 -6.07 -14.64 4.51
CA VAL A 88 -5.88 -13.25 4.06
C VAL A 88 -4.41 -12.91 4.20
N MET A 89 -3.80 -12.45 3.12
CA MET A 89 -2.38 -12.09 3.04
C MET A 89 -2.25 -10.65 2.55
N MET A 90 -1.42 -9.86 3.20
CA MET A 90 -1.08 -8.50 2.76
C MET A 90 0.37 -8.44 2.31
N PHE A 91 0.62 -7.71 1.22
CA PHE A 91 1.94 -7.58 0.61
C PHE A 91 2.39 -6.12 0.63
N ASP A 92 3.70 -5.90 0.66
CA ASP A 92 4.28 -4.55 0.49
C ASP A 92 4.16 -4.06 -0.96
N ASP A 93 4.08 -4.97 -1.93
CA ASP A 93 3.98 -4.65 -3.35
C ASP A 93 2.75 -5.31 -4.00
N GLN A 94 1.97 -4.53 -4.75
CA GLN A 94 0.81 -5.03 -5.51
C GLN A 94 1.18 -6.14 -6.48
N ARG A 95 2.42 -6.15 -7.01
CA ARG A 95 2.95 -7.18 -7.91
C ARG A 95 3.08 -8.52 -7.20
N ASP A 96 3.46 -8.52 -5.92
CA ASP A 96 3.58 -9.76 -5.15
C ASP A 96 2.20 -10.28 -4.74
N ALA A 97 1.27 -9.40 -4.34
CA ALA A 97 -0.14 -9.77 -4.16
C ALA A 97 -0.76 -10.35 -5.43
N CYS A 98 -0.38 -9.80 -6.58
CA CYS A 98 -0.82 -10.28 -7.88
C CYS A 98 -0.22 -11.64 -8.24
N ARG A 99 1.09 -11.83 -8.02
CA ARG A 99 1.76 -13.13 -8.19
C ARG A 99 1.09 -14.19 -7.31
N ALA A 100 0.77 -13.85 -6.06
CA ALA A 100 0.04 -14.73 -5.15
C ALA A 100 -1.31 -15.17 -5.73
N ALA A 101 -2.10 -14.22 -6.24
CA ALA A 101 -3.40 -14.55 -6.84
C ALA A 101 -3.33 -15.36 -8.14
N GLN A 102 -2.25 -15.23 -8.91
CA GLN A 102 -2.02 -16.04 -10.11
C GLN A 102 -1.50 -17.45 -9.79
N THR A 103 -0.75 -17.59 -8.68
CA THR A 103 -0.03 -18.83 -8.35
C THR A 103 -0.83 -19.72 -7.41
N LEU A 104 -1.57 -19.12 -6.47
CA LEU A 104 -2.31 -19.85 -5.45
C LEU A 104 -3.74 -20.18 -5.92
N PRO A 105 -4.23 -21.40 -5.69
CA PRO A 105 -5.56 -21.79 -6.12
C PRO A 105 -6.63 -21.11 -5.25
N ALA A 106 -7.74 -20.74 -5.89
CA ALA A 106 -8.88 -20.07 -5.25
C ALA A 106 -8.49 -18.75 -4.54
N THR A 107 -7.46 -18.08 -5.04
CA THR A 107 -6.99 -16.80 -4.51
C THR A 107 -7.49 -15.65 -5.38
N VAL A 108 -8.07 -14.65 -4.72
CA VAL A 108 -8.52 -13.40 -5.34
C VAL A 108 -7.71 -12.26 -4.75
N ARG A 109 -7.35 -11.27 -5.57
CA ARG A 109 -6.64 -10.08 -5.12
C ARG A 109 -7.58 -8.88 -5.01
N GLN A 110 -7.36 -8.09 -3.98
CA GLN A 110 -7.85 -6.71 -3.88
C GLN A 110 -6.68 -5.80 -3.50
N ASP A 111 -6.18 -5.05 -4.47
CA ASP A 111 -5.07 -4.10 -4.29
C ASP A 111 -3.78 -4.82 -3.79
N TRP A 112 -3.35 -4.54 -2.56
CA TRP A 112 -2.19 -5.14 -1.87
C TRP A 112 -2.53 -6.44 -1.12
N ILE A 113 -3.81 -6.82 -1.07
CA ILE A 113 -4.31 -7.99 -0.35
C ILE A 113 -4.59 -9.13 -1.32
N ALA A 114 -4.17 -10.34 -0.97
CA ALA A 114 -4.61 -11.57 -1.60
C ALA A 114 -5.39 -12.43 -0.59
N VAL A 115 -6.56 -12.89 -0.99
CA VAL A 115 -7.46 -13.70 -0.17
C VAL A 115 -7.60 -15.07 -0.83
N ARG A 116 -7.09 -16.10 -0.15
CA ARG A 116 -7.23 -17.50 -0.58
C ARG A 116 -8.42 -18.12 0.11
N PHE A 117 -9.45 -18.47 -0.64
CA PHE A 117 -10.66 -19.07 -0.08
C PHE A 117 -10.52 -20.58 0.14
N THR A 118 -11.02 -21.06 1.28
CA THR A 118 -11.21 -22.50 1.51
C THR A 118 -12.33 -23.00 0.59
N PRO A 119 -12.10 -24.05 -0.22
CA PRO A 119 -13.12 -24.56 -1.13
C PRO A 119 -14.40 -24.99 -0.41
N GLY A 120 -15.54 -24.46 -0.84
CA GLY A 120 -16.86 -24.80 -0.29
C GLY A 120 -17.19 -24.15 1.06
N ALA A 121 -16.25 -23.45 1.70
CA ALA A 121 -16.50 -22.80 2.99
C ALA A 121 -17.42 -21.57 2.88
N LEU A 122 -17.33 -20.83 1.77
CA LEU A 122 -18.15 -19.65 1.51
C LEU A 122 -18.93 -19.76 0.19
N THR A 123 -20.18 -19.30 0.22
CA THR A 123 -20.98 -19.11 -0.99
C THR A 123 -20.37 -18.02 -1.89
N VAL A 124 -20.76 -17.98 -3.17
CA VAL A 124 -20.34 -16.89 -4.07
C VAL A 124 -20.71 -15.52 -3.51
N LYS A 125 -21.90 -15.40 -2.89
CA LYS A 125 -22.37 -14.15 -2.27
C LYS A 125 -21.46 -13.72 -1.11
N GLN A 126 -21.20 -14.62 -0.16
CA GLN A 126 -20.33 -14.32 0.98
C GLN A 126 -18.91 -13.96 0.57
N ARG A 127 -18.36 -14.62 -0.46
CA ARG A 127 -17.05 -14.25 -1.02
C ARG A 127 -17.05 -12.84 -1.57
N ASN A 128 -18.08 -12.48 -2.33
CA ASN A 128 -18.20 -11.13 -2.90
C ASN A 128 -18.39 -10.08 -1.80
N ASP A 129 -19.20 -10.37 -0.79
CA ASP A 129 -19.43 -9.48 0.36
C ASP A 129 -18.13 -9.24 1.13
N LEU A 130 -17.34 -10.29 1.39
CA LEU A 130 -16.01 -10.18 2.01
C LEU A 130 -15.04 -9.33 1.17
N MET A 131 -15.00 -9.56 -0.14
CA MET A 131 -14.12 -8.78 -1.03
C MET A 131 -14.54 -7.31 -1.14
N ALA A 132 -15.84 -7.02 -1.16
CA ALA A 132 -16.37 -5.66 -1.15
C ALA A 132 -15.99 -4.92 0.14
N HIS A 133 -15.95 -5.63 1.27
CA HIS A 133 -15.50 -5.05 2.53
C HIS A 133 -14.03 -4.61 2.47
N PHE A 134 -13.12 -5.46 1.99
CA PHE A 134 -11.71 -5.08 1.79
C PHE A 134 -11.54 -3.87 0.84
N ALA A 135 -12.40 -3.78 -0.19
CA ALA A 135 -12.38 -2.65 -1.12
C ALA A 135 -12.77 -1.32 -0.47
N ASN A 136 -13.70 -1.34 0.49
CA ASN A 136 -14.14 -0.14 1.21
C ASN A 136 -13.11 0.28 2.27
N TYR A 137 -12.48 -0.67 2.97
CA TYR A 137 -11.47 -0.35 3.99
C TYR A 137 -10.27 0.40 3.40
N ASN A 138 -9.79 0.01 2.20
CA ASN A 138 -8.68 0.71 1.54
C ASN A 138 -9.02 2.15 1.11
N ARG A 139 -10.28 2.59 1.24
CA ARG A 139 -10.75 3.91 0.83
C ARG A 139 -10.71 4.96 1.95
N ASP A 140 -10.61 4.57 3.22
CA ASP A 140 -10.59 5.50 4.36
C ASP A 140 -9.31 5.38 5.19
N PRO A 141 -8.47 6.42 5.17
CA PRO A 141 -7.60 6.73 6.29
C PRO A 141 -7.76 8.21 6.65
N ASP A 142 -8.83 8.59 7.36
CA ASP A 142 -9.00 9.96 7.93
C ASP A 142 -8.58 11.14 7.01
N GLY A 143 -9.36 11.48 5.96
CA GLY A 143 -8.92 12.52 5.03
C GLY A 143 -10.01 13.29 4.30
N ASP A 144 -10.50 14.35 4.94
CA ASP A 144 -11.32 15.47 4.39
C ASP A 144 -10.65 16.26 3.22
N PHE A 145 -9.77 15.64 2.42
CA PHE A 145 -9.02 16.29 1.35
C PHE A 145 -8.74 15.42 0.10
N ALA A 146 -9.22 14.17 0.02
CA ALA A 146 -8.77 13.21 -1.00
C ALA A 146 -9.80 12.78 -2.07
N ASP A 147 -11.03 13.28 -2.03
CA ASP A 147 -12.08 12.83 -2.97
C ASP A 147 -11.87 13.27 -4.43
N ASP A 148 -10.94 14.19 -4.72
CA ASP A 148 -10.67 14.67 -6.09
C ASP A 148 -9.37 14.13 -6.71
N LEU A 149 -8.55 13.39 -5.95
CA LEU A 149 -7.25 12.86 -6.42
C LEU A 149 -7.23 11.33 -6.60
N GLY A 150 -8.32 10.61 -6.28
CA GLY A 150 -8.42 9.17 -6.53
C GLY A 150 -8.71 8.79 -8.00
N SER A 151 -9.21 9.74 -8.80
CA SER A 151 -9.61 9.52 -10.20
C SER A 151 -8.45 9.62 -11.21
N TRP A 152 -7.39 10.38 -10.88
CA TRP A 152 -6.29 10.69 -11.82
C TRP A 152 -5.00 9.86 -11.66
N LEU A 153 -4.93 8.93 -10.69
CA LEU A 153 -3.70 8.16 -10.42
C LEU A 153 -3.75 6.77 -11.10
N PRO A 154 -3.06 6.56 -12.23
CA PRO A 154 -3.13 5.33 -13.04
C PRO A 154 -2.41 4.11 -12.43
N TRP A 155 -1.84 4.21 -11.22
CA TRP A 155 -1.05 3.15 -10.59
C TRP A 155 -1.86 2.23 -9.66
N VAL A 156 -3.16 2.47 -9.48
CA VAL A 156 -4.07 1.48 -8.88
C VAL A 156 -4.38 0.43 -9.93
N VAL A 157 -3.44 -0.49 -10.13
CA VAL A 157 -3.60 -1.60 -11.05
C VAL A 157 -4.63 -2.53 -10.43
N ARG A 158 -5.89 -2.47 -10.90
CA ARG A 158 -6.98 -3.33 -10.42
C ARG A 158 -6.93 -4.74 -11.01
N THR A 159 -6.22 -4.91 -12.11
CA THR A 159 -6.14 -6.19 -12.83
C THR A 159 -4.70 -6.68 -12.88
N CYS A 160 -4.52 -7.95 -12.57
CA CYS A 160 -3.27 -8.66 -12.79
C CYS A 160 -3.05 -8.88 -14.30
N SER A 161 -2.52 -7.87 -15.00
CA SER A 161 -2.22 -7.92 -16.44
C SER A 161 -0.74 -7.98 -16.73
#